data_AF-A0A943QYR4-F1
#
_entry.id   AF-A0A943QYR4-F1
#
_cell.length_a   1.000
_cell.length_b   1.000
_cell.length_c   1.000
_cell.angle_alpha   90.00
_cell.angle_beta   90.00
_cell.angle_gamma   90.00
#
_symmetry.space_group_name_H-M   'P 1'
#
loop_
_entity.id
_entity.type
_entity.pdbx_description
1 polymer ?
#
loop_
_entity_poly.entity_id
_entity_poly.type
_entity_poly.pdbx_seq_one_letter_code
_entity_poly.pdbx_strand_id
1 'polypeptide(L)'
;MPKGRPMRRKNGTGSVVKLSGRRRCPYEVRINTRLDERNYPVYDVLGRFSDRDEAAAALLDYTANPYDIKIDKYTFEDIYNLWYDWKYVKGAKKYSKSSISCTTAAYKKCAVLHDRIFKELRTPDMQIILDNYDLSHAYMEHIQNL
;
A
#
# COMPACT_ATOMS: atom_id res chain seq x y z
N MET A 1 -37.91 -15.31 -2.99
CA MET A 1 -36.91 -14.21 -3.06
C MET A 1 -37.53 -13.04 -3.80
N PRO A 2 -37.57 -11.82 -3.23
CA PRO A 2 -38.19 -10.68 -3.89
C PRO A 2 -37.44 -10.35 -5.19
N LYS A 3 -38.14 -10.47 -6.32
CA LYS A 3 -37.65 -10.21 -7.68
C LYS A 3 -37.63 -8.71 -7.99
N GLY A 4 -36.95 -7.92 -7.16
CA GLY A 4 -36.77 -6.47 -7.35
C GLY A 4 -35.37 -6.14 -7.84
N ARG A 5 -35.23 -5.10 -8.69
CA ARG A 5 -33.91 -4.57 -9.06
C ARG A 5 -33.22 -4.13 -7.76
N PRO A 6 -31.98 -4.58 -7.47
CA PRO A 6 -31.30 -4.23 -6.23
C PRO A 6 -31.20 -2.71 -6.08
N MET A 7 -31.45 -2.21 -4.87
CA MET A 7 -31.38 -0.79 -4.56
C MET A 7 -29.98 -0.24 -4.85
N ARG A 8 -29.91 0.92 -5.48
CA ARG A 8 -28.64 1.57 -5.83
C ARG A 8 -27.94 2.06 -4.56
N ARG A 9 -26.64 1.80 -4.43
CA ARG A 9 -25.82 2.26 -3.30
C ARG A 9 -25.66 3.79 -3.32
N LYS A 10 -25.33 4.37 -2.17
CA LYS A 10 -24.98 5.79 -2.04
C LYS A 10 -23.78 6.12 -2.95
N ASN A 11 -23.84 7.26 -3.63
CA ASN A 11 -22.72 7.71 -4.48
C ASN A 11 -21.43 7.83 -3.64
N GLY A 12 -20.29 7.46 -4.22
CA GLY A 12 -18.97 7.51 -3.57
C GLY A 12 -18.60 6.28 -2.71
N THR A 13 -19.53 5.33 -2.48
CA THR A 13 -19.28 4.15 -1.63
C THR A 13 -18.76 2.91 -2.39
N GLY A 14 -18.29 3.10 -3.63
CA GLY A 14 -17.86 2.00 -4.50
C GLY A 14 -19.01 1.22 -5.15
N SER A 15 -18.66 0.18 -5.90
CA SER A 15 -19.60 -0.63 -6.67
C SER A 15 -19.13 -2.08 -6.81
N VAL A 16 -20.06 -3.03 -6.73
CA VAL A 16 -19.82 -4.44 -7.03
C VAL A 16 -20.40 -4.75 -8.41
N VAL A 17 -19.56 -5.20 -9.33
CA VAL A 17 -19.95 -5.47 -10.72
C VAL A 17 -19.69 -6.94 -11.04
N LYS A 18 -20.66 -7.59 -11.70
CA LYS A 18 -20.45 -8.93 -12.25
C LYS A 18 -19.76 -8.82 -13.61
N LEU A 19 -18.57 -9.39 -13.71
CA LEU A 19 -17.82 -9.51 -14.95
C LEU A 19 -18.46 -10.57 -15.86
N SER A 20 -18.40 -10.34 -17.18
CA SER A 20 -18.96 -11.25 -18.19
C SER A 20 -18.22 -12.60 -18.29
N GLY A 21 -18.78 -13.58 -19.01
CA GLY A 21 -18.10 -14.87 -19.25
C GLY A 21 -18.07 -15.82 -18.04
N ARG A 22 -17.30 -16.91 -18.17
CA ARG A 22 -17.22 -18.00 -17.18
C ARG A 22 -15.94 -17.89 -16.36
N ARG A 23 -15.98 -17.09 -15.28
CA ARG A 23 -14.84 -16.82 -14.39
C ARG A 23 -15.06 -17.50 -13.03
N ARG A 24 -13.98 -17.96 -12.39
CA ARG A 24 -14.04 -18.54 -11.02
C ARG A 24 -14.47 -17.50 -9.98
N CYS A 25 -14.01 -16.25 -10.14
CA CYS A 25 -14.39 -15.11 -9.29
C CYS A 25 -15.00 -13.99 -10.17
N PRO A 26 -16.31 -14.05 -10.46
CA PRO A 26 -16.95 -13.12 -11.39
C PRO A 26 -17.32 -11.76 -10.78
N TYR A 27 -17.36 -11.61 -9.45
CA TYR A 27 -17.75 -10.36 -8.82
C TYR A 27 -16.54 -9.49 -8.50
N GLU A 28 -16.44 -8.31 -9.12
CA GLU A 28 -15.34 -7.35 -8.94
C GLU A 28 -15.80 -6.16 -8.11
N VAL A 29 -15.04 -5.82 -7.07
CA VAL A 29 -15.28 -4.67 -6.22
C VAL A 29 -14.45 -3.49 -6.71
N ARG A 30 -15.13 -2.42 -7.11
CA ARG A 30 -14.54 -1.19 -7.68
C ARG A 30 -14.73 -0.03 -6.72
N ILE A 31 -13.66 0.69 -6.48
CA ILE A 31 -13.63 1.87 -5.62
C ILE A 31 -12.81 3.00 -6.26
N ASN A 32 -12.85 4.20 -5.66
CA ASN A 32 -12.09 5.39 -6.10
C ASN A 32 -12.23 5.67 -7.61
N THR A 33 -13.47 5.78 -8.09
CA THR A 33 -13.76 6.17 -9.48
C THR A 33 -13.22 7.57 -9.76
N ARG A 34 -12.25 7.65 -10.67
CA ARG A 34 -11.70 8.90 -11.20
C ARG A 34 -11.87 8.94 -12.71
N LEU A 35 -11.83 10.13 -13.31
CA LEU A 35 -11.84 10.29 -14.75
C LEU A 35 -10.39 10.43 -15.24
N ASP A 36 -10.05 9.71 -16.30
CA ASP A 36 -8.77 9.83 -16.98
C ASP A 36 -8.70 11.12 -17.82
N GLU A 37 -7.54 11.43 -18.41
CA GLU A 37 -7.34 12.58 -19.31
C GLU A 37 -8.30 12.56 -20.51
N ARG A 38 -8.71 11.35 -20.92
CA ARG A 38 -9.69 11.11 -22.01
C ARG A 38 -11.13 11.04 -21.52
N ASN A 39 -11.39 11.44 -20.27
CA ASN A 39 -12.70 11.43 -19.64
C ASN A 39 -13.34 10.04 -19.48
N TYR A 40 -12.52 8.98 -19.46
CA TYR A 40 -12.98 7.61 -19.17
C TYR A 40 -12.86 7.30 -17.69
N PRO A 41 -13.83 6.60 -17.08
CA PRO A 41 -13.78 6.26 -15.67
C PRO A 41 -12.75 5.16 -15.40
N VAL A 42 -11.78 5.47 -14.55
CA VAL A 42 -10.77 4.56 -14.01
C VAL A 42 -11.13 4.25 -12.56
N TYR A 43 -11.00 2.98 -12.19
CA TYR A 43 -11.34 2.47 -10.86
C TYR A 43 -10.12 1.81 -10.25
N ASP A 44 -10.00 1.88 -8.92
CA ASP A 44 -9.14 0.96 -8.19
C ASP A 44 -9.93 -0.30 -7.85
N VAL A 45 -9.32 -1.47 -8.09
CA VAL A 45 -9.95 -2.78 -7.86
C VAL A 45 -9.53 -3.29 -6.50
N LEU A 46 -10.50 -3.42 -5.58
CA LEU A 46 -10.25 -3.96 -4.24
C LEU A 46 -9.96 -5.47 -4.31
N GLY A 47 -10.71 -6.18 -5.15
CA GLY A 47 -10.59 -7.62 -5.28
C GLY A 47 -11.67 -8.22 -6.17
N ARG A 48 -11.55 -9.53 -6.41
CA ARG A 48 -12.52 -10.34 -7.14
C ARG A 48 -12.94 -11.53 -6.28
N PHE A 49 -14.24 -11.78 -6.23
CA PHE A 49 -14.85 -12.77 -5.34
C PHE A 49 -15.76 -13.73 -6.12
N SER A 50 -15.99 -14.92 -5.56
CA SER A 50 -16.90 -15.93 -6.13
C SER A 50 -18.35 -15.53 -5.95
N ASP A 51 -18.69 -14.92 -4.80
CA ASP A 51 -20.05 -14.55 -4.43
C ASP A 51 -20.27 -13.04 -4.32
N ARG A 52 -21.51 -12.62 -4.59
CA ARG A 52 -21.89 -11.20 -4.52
C ARG A 52 -21.91 -10.68 -3.09
N ASP A 53 -22.31 -11.52 -2.14
CA ASP A 53 -22.43 -11.15 -0.74
C ASP A 53 -21.05 -11.01 -0.10
N GLU A 54 -20.10 -11.88 -0.45
CA GLU A 54 -18.69 -11.75 -0.06
C GLU A 54 -18.07 -10.45 -0.60
N ALA A 55 -18.29 -10.15 -1.88
CA ALA A 55 -17.86 -8.89 -2.49
C ALA A 55 -18.49 -7.66 -1.81
N ALA A 56 -19.75 -7.74 -1.39
CA ALA A 56 -20.44 -6.67 -0.68
C ALA A 56 -19.92 -6.48 0.75
N ALA A 57 -19.58 -7.59 1.44
CA ALA A 57 -18.96 -7.57 2.76
C ALA A 57 -17.57 -6.94 2.71
N ALA A 58 -16.73 -7.33 1.74
CA ALA A 58 -15.40 -6.73 1.54
C ALA A 58 -15.49 -5.21 1.26
N LEU A 59 -16.49 -4.77 0.49
CA LEU A 59 -16.70 -3.34 0.23
C LEU A 59 -17.16 -2.59 1.48
N LEU A 60 -18.00 -3.20 2.32
CA LEU A 60 -18.42 -2.63 3.60
C LEU A 60 -17.25 -2.49 4.56
N ASP A 61 -16.41 -3.53 4.64
CA ASP A 61 -15.20 -3.53 5.46
C ASP A 61 -14.24 -2.40 5.04
N TYR A 62 -13.97 -2.26 3.73
CA TYR A 62 -13.19 -1.13 3.22
C TYR A 62 -13.82 0.24 3.53
N THR A 63 -15.15 0.34 3.49
CA THR A 63 -15.83 1.60 3.79
C THR A 63 -15.72 1.97 5.28
N ALA A 64 -15.74 0.96 6.16
CA ALA A 64 -15.56 1.15 7.60
C ALA A 64 -14.10 1.45 7.94
N ASN A 65 -13.16 0.74 7.31
CA ASN A 65 -11.72 0.85 7.51
C ASN A 65 -11.02 1.06 6.16
N PRO A 66 -10.94 2.30 5.65
CA PRO A 66 -10.23 2.57 4.41
C PRO A 66 -8.75 2.24 4.57
N TYR A 67 -8.27 1.30 3.76
CA TYR A 67 -6.85 1.00 3.65
C TYR A 67 -6.37 1.35 2.25
N ASP A 68 -5.05 1.49 2.08
CA ASP A 68 -4.51 1.81 0.78
C ASP A 68 -4.33 0.53 -0.05
N ILE A 69 -5.08 0.41 -1.16
CA ILE A 69 -5.04 -0.79 -2.01
C ILE A 69 -3.70 -0.89 -2.76
N LYS A 70 -2.98 0.24 -2.89
CA LYS A 70 -1.74 0.31 -3.65
C LYS A 70 -0.50 0.04 -2.79
N ILE A 71 -0.66 -0.34 -1.53
CA ILE A 71 0.45 -0.71 -0.63
C ILE A 71 1.36 -1.75 -1.28
N ASP A 72 0.77 -2.72 -1.99
CA ASP A 72 1.52 -3.76 -2.71
C ASP A 72 2.48 -3.24 -3.78
N LYS A 73 2.28 -2.01 -4.25
CA LYS A 73 3.09 -1.35 -5.29
C LYS A 73 4.07 -0.34 -4.72
N TYR A 74 4.06 -0.12 -3.41
CA TYR A 74 4.94 0.85 -2.79
C TYR A 74 6.39 0.37 -2.87
N THR A 75 7.22 1.29 -3.31
CA THR A 75 8.67 1.11 -3.32
C THR A 75 9.21 1.21 -1.90
N PHE A 76 10.46 0.79 -1.70
CA PHE A 76 11.15 1.00 -0.43
C PHE A 76 11.22 2.50 -0.08
N GLU A 77 11.43 3.36 -1.08
CA GLU A 77 11.41 4.81 -0.91
C GLU A 77 10.05 5.31 -0.42
N ASP A 78 8.95 4.88 -1.05
CA ASP A 78 7.60 5.30 -0.66
C ASP A 78 7.33 4.95 0.81
N ILE A 79 7.65 3.72 1.21
CA ILE A 79 7.42 3.25 2.58
C ILE A 79 8.32 3.97 3.58
N TYR A 80 9.58 4.21 3.23
CA TYR A 80 10.48 5.00 4.05
C TYR A 80 9.91 6.41 4.29
N ASN A 81 9.41 7.06 3.24
CA ASN A 81 8.82 8.40 3.33
C ASN A 81 7.58 8.40 4.23
N LEU A 82 6.68 7.41 4.08
CA LEU A 82 5.52 7.25 4.96
C LEU A 82 5.93 7.08 6.43
N TRP A 83 6.94 6.24 6.69
CA TRP A 83 7.47 6.01 8.03
C TRP A 83 8.16 7.25 8.59
N TYR A 84 8.94 7.96 7.78
CA TYR A 84 9.63 9.18 8.16
C TYR A 84 8.64 10.26 8.58
N ASP A 85 7.59 10.46 7.79
CA ASP A 85 6.50 11.38 8.10
C ASP A 85 5.78 10.97 9.40
N TRP A 86 5.48 9.69 9.57
CA TRP A 86 4.84 9.20 10.79
C TRP A 86 5.72 9.43 12.05
N LYS A 87 7.01 9.12 11.96
CA LYS A 87 7.94 9.15 13.10
C LYS A 87 8.40 10.57 13.47
N TYR A 88 8.71 11.39 12.48
CA TYR A 88 9.39 12.68 12.68
C TYR A 88 8.51 13.90 12.44
N VAL A 89 7.47 13.80 11.61
CA VAL A 89 6.62 14.94 11.25
C VAL A 89 5.30 14.91 12.01
N LYS A 90 4.58 13.79 11.96
CA LYS A 90 3.25 13.60 12.55
C LYS A 90 3.30 13.04 13.98
N GLY A 91 4.44 12.52 14.40
CA GLY A 91 4.64 11.95 15.73
C GLY A 91 4.56 13.01 16.84
N ALA A 92 3.96 12.65 17.98
CA ALA A 92 3.91 13.52 19.15
C ALA A 92 5.30 13.78 19.77
N LYS A 93 6.27 12.89 19.51
CA LYS A 93 7.64 12.97 20.01
C LYS A 93 8.52 13.73 19.04
N LYS A 94 9.12 14.83 19.50
CA LYS A 94 10.14 15.57 18.73
C LYS A 94 11.51 14.93 18.94
N TYR A 95 12.14 14.52 17.85
CA TYR A 95 13.50 13.97 17.87
C TYR A 95 14.54 15.07 17.64
N SER A 96 15.77 14.83 18.09
CA SER A 96 16.88 15.74 17.84
C SER A 96 17.30 15.70 16.36
N LYS A 97 17.89 16.81 15.88
CA LYS A 97 18.41 16.91 14.50
C LYS A 97 19.46 15.83 14.20
N SER A 98 20.28 15.49 15.19
CA SER A 98 21.31 14.44 15.08
C SER A 98 20.67 13.06 14.88
N SER A 99 19.60 12.73 15.61
CA SER A 99 18.90 11.44 15.45
C SER A 99 18.26 11.30 14.07
N ILE A 100 17.66 12.37 13.54
CA ILE A 100 17.10 12.43 12.18
C ILE A 100 18.22 12.30 11.12
N SER A 101 19.36 12.95 11.35
CA SER A 101 20.52 12.86 10.46
C SER A 101 21.07 11.43 10.37
N CYS A 102 21.16 10.72 11.49
CA CYS A 102 21.62 9.33 11.48
C CYS A 102 20.69 8.40 10.68
N THR A 103 19.37 8.53 10.84
CA THR A 103 18.42 7.67 10.10
C THR A 103 18.34 8.02 8.63
N THR A 104 18.42 9.30 8.26
CA THR A 104 18.51 9.72 6.85
C THR A 104 19.83 9.30 6.20
N ALA A 105 20.93 9.29 6.94
CA ALA A 105 22.22 8.78 6.44
C ALA A 105 22.19 7.26 6.24
N ALA A 106 21.57 6.50 7.16
CA ALA A 106 21.37 5.06 7.01
C ALA A 106 20.51 4.74 5.78
N TYR A 107 19.39 5.45 5.59
CA TYR A 107 18.54 5.30 4.40
C TYR A 107 19.29 5.51 3.07
N LYS A 108 20.17 6.52 3.00
CA LYS A 108 20.98 6.79 1.80
C LYS A 108 21.92 5.63 1.42
N LYS A 109 22.33 4.80 2.39
CA LYS A 109 23.16 3.61 2.12
C LYS A 109 22.34 2.45 1.57
N CYS A 110 21.04 2.43 1.81
CA CYS A 110 20.11 1.47 1.23
C CYS A 110 19.66 1.83 -0.20
N ALA A 111 20.39 2.69 -0.91
CA ALA A 111 20.04 3.19 -2.26
C ALA A 111 19.73 2.07 -3.26
N VAL A 112 20.38 0.91 -3.13
CA VAL A 112 20.16 -0.27 -3.98
C VAL A 112 18.72 -0.80 -3.90
N LEU A 113 18.00 -0.52 -2.81
CA LEU A 113 16.63 -0.97 -2.58
C LEU A 113 15.57 0.09 -2.86
N HIS A 114 15.93 1.37 -3.05
CA HIS A 114 14.98 2.48 -3.12
C HIS A 114 13.88 2.26 -4.15
N ASP A 115 14.25 1.87 -5.37
CA ASP A 115 13.31 1.64 -6.48
C ASP A 115 12.61 0.28 -6.46
N ARG A 116 12.96 -0.60 -5.51
CA ARG A 116 12.37 -1.95 -5.43
C ARG A 116 11.04 -1.93 -4.71
N ILE A 117 10.11 -2.76 -5.18
CA ILE A 117 8.82 -2.97 -4.52
C ILE A 117 9.07 -3.60 -3.15
N PHE A 118 8.61 -2.96 -2.08
CA PHE A 118 8.91 -3.39 -0.72
C PHE A 118 8.36 -4.79 -0.41
N LYS A 119 7.19 -5.14 -0.95
CA LYS A 119 6.56 -6.45 -0.80
C LYS A 119 7.43 -7.60 -1.34
N GLU A 120 8.28 -7.31 -2.31
CA GLU A 120 9.15 -8.30 -2.95
C GLU A 120 10.47 -8.48 -2.20
N LEU A 121 10.84 -7.54 -1.34
CA LEU A 121 12.09 -7.59 -0.58
C LEU A 121 12.11 -8.78 0.38
N ARG A 122 13.24 -9.50 0.35
CA ARG A 122 13.49 -10.64 1.24
C ARG A 122 14.70 -10.39 2.12
N THR A 123 14.90 -11.28 3.09
CA THR A 123 16.06 -11.24 3.99
C THR A 123 17.41 -11.20 3.27
N PRO A 124 17.64 -11.91 2.14
CA PRO A 124 18.91 -11.81 1.42
C PRO A 124 19.17 -10.41 0.84
N ASP A 125 18.13 -9.71 0.36
CA ASP A 125 18.28 -8.36 -0.20
C ASP A 125 18.77 -7.37 0.87
N MET A 126 18.31 -7.54 2.11
CA MET A 126 18.76 -6.75 3.25
C MET A 126 20.17 -7.13 3.71
N GLN A 127 20.48 -8.43 3.67
CA GLN A 127 21.80 -8.93 4.06
C GLN A 127 22.92 -8.41 3.14
N ILE A 128 22.64 -8.24 1.84
CA ILE A 128 23.58 -7.63 0.88
C ILE A 128 24.04 -6.23 1.33
N ILE A 129 23.16 -5.45 1.97
CA ILE A 129 23.52 -4.13 2.49
C ILE A 129 24.42 -4.27 3.72
N LEU A 130 24.10 -5.20 4.62
CA LEU A 130 24.81 -5.41 5.87
C LEU A 130 26.19 -6.03 5.67
N ASP A 131 26.35 -6.88 4.66
CA ASP A 131 27.62 -7.54 4.32
C ASP A 131 28.61 -6.58 3.65
N ASN A 132 28.22 -5.33 3.39
CA ASN A 132 29.12 -4.34 2.82
C ASN A 132 30.15 -3.87 3.86
N TYR A 133 31.39 -4.36 3.72
CA TYR A 133 32.52 -4.15 4.63
C TYR A 133 32.95 -2.68 4.80
N ASP A 134 32.47 -1.77 3.95
CA ASP A 134 32.73 -0.33 4.04
C ASP A 134 31.90 0.36 5.15
N LEU A 135 30.95 -0.35 5.77
CA LEU A 135 30.08 0.19 6.81
C LEU A 135 30.69 -0.05 8.21
N SER A 136 30.80 1.03 8.99
CA SER A 136 31.15 0.92 10.42
C SER A 136 30.06 0.19 11.21
N HIS A 137 30.44 -0.49 12.29
CA HIS A 137 29.52 -1.20 13.18
C HIS A 137 28.35 -0.34 13.68
N ALA A 138 28.62 0.91 14.05
CA ALA A 138 27.58 1.85 14.47
C ALA A 138 26.57 2.16 13.35
N TYR A 139 27.01 2.16 12.10
CA TYR A 139 26.14 2.38 10.94
C TYR A 139 25.30 1.15 10.61
N MET A 140 25.83 -0.07 10.78
CA MET A 140 25.04 -1.31 10.64
C MET A 140 23.89 -1.34 11.66
N GLU A 141 24.15 -0.93 12.90
CA GLU A 141 23.11 -0.83 13.92
C GLU A 141 22.03 0.20 13.55
N HIS A 142 22.42 1.34 12.96
CA HIS A 142 21.45 2.32 12.47
C HIS A 142 20.61 1.83 11.29
N ILE A 143 21.18 1.00 10.40
CA ILE A 143 20.45 0.37 9.29
C ILE A 143 19.47 -0.69 9.83
N GLN A 144 19.86 -1.47 10.83
CA GLN A 144 18.98 -2.45 11.47
C GLN A 144 17.80 -1.83 12.23
N ASN A 145 18.01 -0.63 12.78
CA ASN A 145 16.99 0.13 13.52
C ASN A 145 16.11 1.03 12.64
N LEU A 146 16.31 0.99 11.32
CA LEU A 146 15.49 1.68 10.33
C LEU A 146 14.12 1.00 10.21
#